data_AF-A0A0W1EV61-F1
#
_entry.id   AF-A0A0W1EV61-F1
#
_cell.length_a   1.000
_cell.length_b   1.000
_cell.length_c   1.000
_cell.angle_alpha   90.00
_cell.angle_beta   90.00
_cell.angle_gamma   90.00
#
_symmetry.space_group_name_H-M   'P 1'
#
loop_
_entity.id
_entity.type
_entity.pdbx_description
1 polymer ?
#
loop_
_entity_poly.entity_id
_entity_poly.type
_entity_poly.pdbx_seq_one_letter_code
_entity_poly.pdbx_strand_id
1 'polypeptide(L)'
;MSLRRVAARFINMDEQTGLAELDRIAADASRVIQKRYWLLSTTFAAAAFTTAIILLPWLALTLNEAPGADVIGLIGLGCFGLMMAAGASWRVFQYGGLKAATPQKPVYADPEDSAVRNLERLFAVLQLESTPRAFYYARNDARRYVAHRYFFGKLRAAHVANDSTIRNALFGPVGFWFAPELFLEVDVDKLIAEAKAKPKRSGVPKKYDYTGAIISLIDHPKVRALDMTKKIGNQKVIIGLLVHWYIGRRLDVPSDTQLAGYANDILEAIKKNRSSNS
;
A
#
# COMPACT_ATOMS: atom_id res chain seq x y z
N MET A 1 -10.28 -11.96 -9.32
CA MET A 1 -10.27 -10.94 -8.25
C MET A 1 -9.02 -10.09 -8.37
N SER A 2 -8.99 -8.83 -7.93
CA SER A 2 -7.75 -8.05 -7.98
C SER A 2 -6.75 -8.53 -6.93
N LEU A 3 -5.47 -8.55 -7.28
CA LEU A 3 -4.40 -9.05 -6.42
C LEU A 3 -4.29 -8.22 -5.14
N ARG A 4 -4.60 -6.93 -5.23
CA ARG A 4 -4.71 -6.03 -4.08
C ARG A 4 -5.74 -6.51 -3.05
N ARG A 5 -6.92 -6.92 -3.48
CA ARG A 5 -7.95 -7.46 -2.56
C ARG A 5 -7.57 -8.84 -2.02
N VAL A 6 -6.92 -9.68 -2.83
CA VAL A 6 -6.34 -10.94 -2.34
C VAL A 6 -5.32 -10.67 -1.23
N ALA A 7 -4.40 -9.73 -1.44
CA ALA A 7 -3.41 -9.32 -0.46
C ALA A 7 -4.03 -8.75 0.82
N ALA A 8 -5.09 -7.95 0.71
CA ALA A 8 -5.84 -7.44 1.86
C ALA A 8 -6.40 -8.59 2.73
N ARG A 9 -6.97 -9.63 2.10
CA ARG A 9 -7.49 -10.82 2.82
C ARG A 9 -6.40 -11.66 3.48
N PHE A 10 -5.19 -11.66 2.92
CA PHE A 10 -4.03 -12.27 3.58
C PHE A 10 -3.64 -11.53 4.86
N ILE A 11 -3.79 -10.20 4.87
CA ILE A 11 -3.45 -9.35 6.03
C ILE A 11 -4.53 -9.45 7.11
N ASN A 12 -5.80 -9.36 6.72
CA ASN A 12 -6.93 -9.28 7.64
C ASN A 12 -8.17 -9.99 7.09
N MET A 13 -8.97 -10.59 7.97
CA MET A 13 -10.26 -11.19 7.58
C MET A 13 -11.27 -10.16 7.08
N ASP A 14 -11.25 -8.94 7.65
CA ASP A 14 -12.00 -7.80 7.13
C ASP A 14 -11.21 -7.15 5.99
N GLU A 15 -11.76 -7.20 4.77
CA GLU A 15 -11.09 -6.73 3.55
C GLU A 15 -10.78 -5.22 3.62
N GLN A 16 -11.67 -4.41 4.23
CA GLN A 16 -11.45 -2.96 4.34
C GLN A 16 -10.29 -2.62 5.26
N THR A 17 -10.23 -3.26 6.42
CA THR A 17 -9.09 -3.14 7.33
C THR A 17 -7.80 -3.66 6.69
N GLY A 18 -7.89 -4.77 5.93
CA GLY A 18 -6.76 -5.30 5.17
C GLY A 18 -6.25 -4.34 4.09
N LEU A 19 -7.14 -3.64 3.39
CA LEU A 19 -6.80 -2.63 2.39
C LEU A 19 -6.13 -1.41 3.04
N ALA A 20 -6.64 -0.94 4.18
CA ALA A 20 -6.05 0.16 4.93
C ALA A 20 -4.61 -0.16 5.39
N GLU A 21 -4.38 -1.39 5.88
CA GLU A 21 -3.03 -1.83 6.24
C GLU A 21 -2.11 -1.97 5.04
N LEU A 22 -2.64 -2.46 3.92
CA LEU A 22 -1.89 -2.53 2.68
C LEU A 22 -1.47 -1.13 2.20
N ASP A 23 -2.34 -0.12 2.36
CA ASP A 23 -2.01 1.27 2.01
C ASP A 23 -0.94 1.86 2.91
N ARG A 24 -0.95 1.53 4.22
CA ARG A 24 0.15 1.89 5.12
C ARG A 24 1.48 1.26 4.67
N ILE A 25 1.49 -0.05 4.39
CA ILE A 25 2.68 -0.76 3.90
C ILE A 25 3.17 -0.16 2.58
N ALA A 26 2.26 0.12 1.65
CA ALA A 26 2.58 0.73 0.37
C ALA A 26 3.12 2.16 0.53
N ALA A 27 2.57 2.96 1.44
CA ALA A 27 3.04 4.31 1.73
C ALA A 27 4.47 4.30 2.30
N ASP A 28 4.77 3.38 3.21
CA ASP A 28 6.12 3.24 3.76
C ASP A 28 7.12 2.76 2.70
N ALA A 29 6.73 1.81 1.84
CA ALA A 29 7.52 1.42 0.68
C ALA A 29 7.70 2.58 -0.32
N SER A 30 6.67 3.41 -0.52
CA SER A 30 6.65 4.47 -1.53
C SER A 30 7.74 5.51 -1.29
N ARG A 31 8.02 5.87 -0.03
CA ARG A 31 9.05 6.89 0.28
C ARG A 31 10.43 6.47 -0.21
N VAL A 32 10.75 5.19 -0.05
CA VAL A 32 12.04 4.63 -0.49
C VAL A 32 12.06 4.46 -2.01
N ILE A 33 10.94 4.04 -2.60
CA ILE A 33 10.80 3.85 -4.05
C ILE A 33 10.89 5.18 -4.77
N GLN A 34 10.08 6.17 -4.41
CA GLN A 34 9.94 7.44 -5.09
C GLN A 34 11.25 8.23 -5.13
N LYS A 35 11.99 8.31 -4.03
CA LYS A 35 13.27 9.06 -4.01
C LYS A 35 14.27 8.48 -5.02
N ARG A 36 14.44 7.16 -5.04
CA ARG A 36 15.38 6.49 -5.95
C ARG A 36 14.86 6.46 -7.38
N TYR A 37 13.57 6.23 -7.55
CA TYR A 37 12.91 6.23 -8.85
C TYR A 37 12.99 7.61 -9.50
N TRP A 38 12.76 8.69 -8.76
CA TRP A 38 12.82 10.05 -9.29
C TRP A 38 14.22 10.36 -9.83
N LEU A 39 15.26 10.16 -9.02
CA LEU A 39 16.66 10.33 -9.45
C LEU A 39 17.00 9.51 -10.70
N LEU A 40 16.52 8.27 -10.75
CA LEU A 40 16.81 7.39 -11.88
C LEU A 40 16.03 7.79 -13.13
N SER A 41 14.76 8.17 -12.97
CA SER A 41 13.90 8.62 -14.06
C SER A 41 14.39 9.92 -14.69
N THR A 42 14.86 10.88 -13.88
CA THR A 42 15.45 12.14 -14.36
C THR A 42 16.78 11.89 -15.04
N THR A 43 17.64 11.03 -14.48
CA THR A 43 18.92 10.64 -15.10
C THR A 43 18.69 9.93 -16.44
N PHE A 44 17.75 8.98 -16.47
CA PHE A 44 17.40 8.26 -17.69
C PHE A 44 16.84 9.21 -18.76
N ALA A 45 15.91 10.10 -18.38
CA ALA A 45 15.31 11.08 -19.29
C ALA A 45 16.35 12.07 -19.84
N ALA A 46 17.24 12.59 -18.98
CA ALA A 46 18.33 13.46 -19.41
C ALA A 46 19.29 12.76 -20.37
N ALA A 47 19.69 11.51 -20.06
CA ALA A 47 20.54 10.73 -20.95
C ALA A 47 19.85 10.44 -22.29
N ALA A 48 18.58 10.05 -22.28
CA ALA A 48 17.79 9.80 -23.48
C ALA A 48 17.68 11.05 -24.36
N PHE A 49 17.43 12.21 -23.75
CA PHE A 49 17.35 13.49 -24.45
C PHE A 49 18.68 13.88 -25.08
N THR A 50 19.79 13.77 -24.34
CA THR A 50 21.14 14.02 -24.84
C THR A 50 21.48 13.06 -25.98
N THR A 51 21.17 11.77 -25.86
CA THR A 51 21.35 10.79 -26.93
C THR A 51 20.58 11.19 -28.19
N ALA A 52 19.31 11.59 -28.07
CA ALA A 52 18.51 12.01 -29.21
C ALA A 52 19.10 13.25 -29.89
N ILE A 53 19.49 14.26 -29.10
CA ILE A 53 20.09 15.51 -29.61
C ILE A 53 21.41 15.26 -30.34
N ILE A 54 22.21 14.27 -29.92
CA ILE A 54 23.52 14.00 -30.52
C ILE A 54 23.40 13.08 -31.74
N LEU A 55 22.52 12.07 -31.68
CA LEU A 55 22.37 11.11 -32.77
C LEU A 55 21.63 11.69 -33.99
N LEU A 56 20.75 12.69 -33.81
CA LEU A 56 20.05 13.34 -34.93
C LEU A 56 21.01 14.13 -35.85
N PRO A 57 21.88 15.03 -35.34
CA PRO A 57 22.93 15.66 -36.13
C PRO A 57 23.97 14.67 -36.65
N TRP A 58 24.32 13.64 -35.87
CA TRP A 58 25.21 12.57 -36.34
C TRP A 58 24.70 11.95 -37.63
N LEU A 59 23.42 11.55 -37.67
CA LEU A 59 22.80 10.98 -38.86
C LEU A 59 22.91 11.92 -40.07
N ALA A 60 22.61 13.20 -39.87
CA ALA A 60 22.73 14.21 -40.93
C ALA A 60 24.18 14.40 -41.42
N LEU A 61 25.16 14.39 -40.52
CA LEU A 61 26.58 14.56 -40.86
C LEU A 61 27.14 13.32 -41.57
N THR A 62 26.76 12.13 -41.12
CA THR A 62 27.15 10.87 -41.77
C THR A 62 26.59 10.77 -43.19
N LEU A 63 25.33 11.17 -43.41
CA LEU A 63 24.72 11.17 -44.75
C LEU A 63 25.39 12.17 -45.71
N ASN A 64 25.99 13.23 -45.18
CA ASN A 64 26.71 14.25 -45.97
C ASN A 64 28.23 14.03 -46.00
N GLU A 65 28.73 12.87 -45.51
CA GLU A 65 30.16 12.55 -45.42
C GLU A 65 31.00 13.66 -44.75
N ALA A 66 30.40 14.38 -43.80
CA ALA A 66 31.02 15.54 -43.19
C ALA A 66 32.13 15.13 -42.19
N PRO A 67 33.27 15.85 -42.17
CA PRO A 67 34.34 15.59 -41.21
C PRO A 67 33.84 15.78 -39.76
N GLY A 68 34.20 14.86 -38.88
CA GLY A 68 33.79 14.88 -37.46
C GLY A 68 32.54 14.07 -37.12
N ALA A 69 31.88 13.46 -38.11
CA ALA A 69 30.74 12.56 -37.87
C ALA A 69 31.11 11.40 -36.92
N ASP A 70 32.29 10.81 -37.03
CA ASP A 70 32.74 9.70 -36.17
C ASP A 70 32.81 10.10 -34.69
N VAL A 71 33.33 11.30 -34.40
CA VAL A 71 33.46 11.81 -33.02
C VAL A 71 32.08 12.02 -32.41
N ILE A 72 31.15 12.62 -33.15
CA ILE A 72 29.77 12.85 -32.68
C ILE A 72 29.04 11.52 -32.49
N GLY A 73 29.27 10.55 -33.37
CA GLY A 73 28.74 9.19 -33.24
C GLY A 73 29.21 8.49 -31.98
N LEU A 74 30.51 8.57 -31.67
CA LEU A 74 31.08 8.01 -30.44
C LEU A 74 30.49 8.65 -29.17
N ILE A 75 30.30 9.98 -29.16
CA ILE A 75 29.66 10.68 -28.05
C ILE A 75 28.20 10.22 -27.90
N GLY A 76 27.45 10.12 -29.00
CA GLY A 76 26.06 9.66 -29.01
C GLY A 76 25.91 8.23 -28.48
N LEU A 77 26.80 7.32 -28.89
CA LEU A 77 26.91 5.95 -28.38
C LEU A 77 27.24 5.92 -26.89
N GLY A 78 28.15 6.78 -26.42
CA GLY A 78 28.46 6.93 -25.01
C GLY A 78 27.22 7.34 -24.18
N CYS A 79 26.47 8.34 -24.64
CA CYS A 79 25.22 8.76 -24.00
C CYS A 79 24.17 7.63 -23.99
N PHE A 80 24.04 6.89 -25.10
CA PHE A 80 23.15 5.74 -25.17
C PHE A 80 23.55 4.64 -24.17
N GLY A 81 24.85 4.37 -24.03
CA GLY A 81 25.39 3.46 -23.03
C GLY A 81 25.03 3.87 -21.60
N LEU A 82 25.13 5.17 -21.28
CA LEU A 82 24.74 5.71 -19.98
C LEU A 82 23.23 5.56 -19.72
N MET A 83 22.38 5.79 -20.73
CA MET A 83 20.94 5.56 -20.64
C MET A 83 20.62 4.09 -20.31
N MET A 84 21.28 3.15 -21.01
CA MET A 84 21.14 1.72 -20.75
C MET A 84 21.65 1.33 -19.36
N ALA A 85 22.76 1.91 -18.91
CA ALA A 85 23.31 1.69 -17.57
C ALA A 85 22.36 2.18 -16.46
N ALA A 86 21.71 3.33 -16.65
CA ALA A 86 20.69 3.82 -15.73
C ALA A 86 19.53 2.82 -15.62
N GLY A 87 18.97 2.36 -16.75
CA GLY A 87 17.90 1.35 -16.75
C GLY A 87 18.33 0.01 -16.11
N ALA A 88 19.53 -0.47 -16.43
CA ALA A 88 20.11 -1.68 -15.85
C ALA A 88 20.30 -1.55 -14.34
N SER A 89 20.77 -0.40 -13.85
CA SER A 89 20.99 -0.17 -12.41
C SER A 89 19.69 -0.27 -11.62
N TRP A 90 18.57 0.23 -12.17
CA TRP A 90 17.26 0.08 -11.53
C TRP A 90 16.78 -1.35 -11.53
N ARG A 91 16.96 -2.06 -12.65
CA ARG A 91 16.60 -3.47 -12.75
C ARG A 91 17.37 -4.30 -11.74
N VAL A 92 18.68 -4.07 -11.60
CA VAL A 92 19.55 -4.72 -10.62
C VAL A 92 19.13 -4.36 -9.19
N PHE A 93 18.78 -3.11 -8.92
CA PHE A 93 18.25 -2.72 -7.61
C PHE A 93 16.96 -3.47 -7.28
N GLN A 94 16.02 -3.52 -8.23
CA GLN A 94 14.71 -4.12 -8.03
C GLN A 94 14.77 -5.64 -7.91
N TYR A 95 15.59 -6.32 -8.72
CA TYR A 95 15.59 -7.79 -8.85
C TYR A 95 16.89 -8.49 -8.44
N GLY A 96 17.91 -7.75 -8.00
CA GLY A 96 19.22 -8.31 -7.62
C GLY A 96 20.12 -8.66 -8.82
N GLY A 97 19.66 -8.42 -10.05
CA GLY A 97 20.39 -8.71 -11.28
C GLY A 97 19.58 -8.32 -12.52
N LEU A 98 20.17 -8.52 -13.70
CA LEU A 98 19.46 -8.32 -14.98
C LEU A 98 18.36 -9.38 -15.20
N LYS A 99 18.58 -10.59 -14.70
CA LYS A 99 17.59 -11.66 -14.62
C LYS A 99 17.06 -11.75 -13.19
N ALA A 100 15.74 -11.80 -13.06
CA ALA A 100 15.08 -12.08 -11.78
C ALA A 100 15.14 -13.60 -11.53
N ALA A 101 16.30 -14.09 -11.10
CA ALA A 101 16.54 -15.53 -10.90
C ALA A 101 16.22 -16.00 -9.49
N THR A 102 16.43 -15.14 -8.48
CA THR A 102 16.27 -15.49 -7.07
C THR A 102 15.41 -14.46 -6.33
N PRO A 103 14.54 -14.91 -5.40
CA PRO A 103 13.81 -14.02 -4.51
C PRO A 103 14.74 -13.12 -3.69
N GLN A 104 14.47 -11.82 -3.71
CA GLN A 104 15.25 -10.82 -3.00
C GLN A 104 14.62 -10.48 -1.65
N LYS A 105 15.43 -9.97 -0.72
CA LYS A 105 14.92 -9.41 0.54
C LYS A 105 14.09 -8.14 0.24
N PRO A 106 12.83 -8.08 0.68
CA PRO A 106 11.96 -6.93 0.46
C PRO A 106 12.43 -5.72 1.27
N VAL A 107 12.31 -4.52 0.70
CA VAL A 107 12.80 -3.26 1.30
C VAL A 107 11.88 -2.73 2.41
N TYR A 108 10.60 -3.06 2.34
CA TYR A 108 9.56 -2.61 3.28
C TYR A 108 9.32 -3.62 4.41
N ALA A 109 10.00 -4.76 4.43
CA ALA A 109 9.69 -5.78 5.42
C ALA A 109 10.27 -5.43 6.79
N ASP A 110 9.40 -4.96 7.67
CA ASP A 110 9.59 -5.14 9.10
C ASP A 110 9.18 -6.59 9.47
N PRO A 111 10.12 -7.44 9.91
CA PRO A 111 9.81 -8.81 10.29
C PRO A 111 8.87 -8.89 11.51
N GLU A 112 8.78 -7.85 12.32
CA GLU A 112 7.91 -7.81 13.50
C GLU A 112 6.45 -7.53 13.14
N ASP A 113 6.20 -6.92 11.98
CA ASP A 113 4.87 -6.62 11.50
C ASP A 113 4.16 -7.87 10.91
N SER A 114 3.15 -8.33 11.64
CA SER A 114 2.26 -9.42 11.22
C SER A 114 1.61 -9.24 9.85
N ALA A 115 1.24 -8.01 9.46
CA ALA A 115 0.59 -7.71 8.18
C ALA A 115 1.57 -7.92 7.03
N VAL A 116 2.78 -7.38 7.20
CA VAL A 116 3.92 -7.59 6.29
C VAL A 116 4.24 -9.08 6.19
N ARG A 117 4.34 -9.82 7.30
CA ARG A 117 4.61 -11.27 7.25
C ARG A 117 3.58 -12.05 6.44
N ASN A 118 2.29 -11.75 6.58
CA ASN A 118 1.26 -12.42 5.79
C ASN A 118 1.29 -11.99 4.32
N LEU A 119 1.58 -10.72 4.04
CA LEU A 119 1.79 -10.24 2.68
C LEU A 119 2.98 -10.95 2.01
N GLU A 120 4.07 -11.17 2.75
CA GLU A 120 5.22 -11.93 2.26
C GLU A 120 4.91 -13.41 2.01
N ARG A 121 3.99 -14.00 2.79
CA ARG A 121 3.49 -15.36 2.52
C ARG A 121 2.72 -15.44 1.20
N LEU A 122 1.89 -14.44 0.89
CA LEU A 122 1.25 -14.35 -0.42
C LEU A 122 2.31 -14.31 -1.53
N PHE A 123 3.31 -13.44 -1.39
CA PHE A 123 4.36 -13.36 -2.40
C PHE A 123 5.16 -14.66 -2.51
N ALA A 124 5.48 -15.33 -1.42
CA ALA A 124 6.16 -16.62 -1.44
C ALA A 124 5.35 -17.67 -2.24
N VAL A 125 4.02 -17.64 -2.16
CA VAL A 125 3.17 -18.49 -2.99
C VAL A 125 3.21 -18.07 -4.46
N LEU A 126 3.05 -16.77 -4.77
CA LEU A 126 3.12 -16.25 -6.15
C LEU A 126 4.48 -16.47 -6.84
N GLN A 127 5.52 -16.78 -6.07
CA GLN A 127 6.86 -17.09 -6.54
C GLN A 127 6.99 -18.55 -7.02
N LEU A 128 6.06 -19.43 -6.65
CA LEU A 128 6.04 -20.82 -7.08
C LEU A 128 5.52 -20.96 -8.50
N GLU A 129 6.09 -21.89 -9.26
CA GLU A 129 5.63 -22.18 -10.62
C GLU A 129 4.26 -22.86 -10.67
N SER A 130 3.92 -23.60 -9.62
CA SER A 130 2.65 -24.33 -9.48
C SER A 130 1.47 -23.41 -9.17
N THR A 131 1.71 -22.18 -8.75
CA THR A 131 0.66 -21.23 -8.39
C THR A 131 0.01 -20.63 -9.65
N PRO A 132 -1.33 -20.44 -9.65
CA PRO A 132 -2.02 -19.74 -10.72
C PRO A 132 -1.38 -18.39 -11.02
N ARG A 133 -1.09 -18.14 -12.30
CA ARG A 133 -0.35 -16.95 -12.72
C ARG A 133 -1.23 -15.71 -12.57
N ALA A 134 -0.69 -14.70 -11.90
CA ALA A 134 -1.28 -13.37 -11.91
C ALA A 134 -1.33 -12.83 -13.35
N PHE A 135 -2.30 -11.99 -13.65
CA PHE A 135 -2.48 -11.40 -14.98
C PHE A 135 -2.88 -9.94 -14.89
N TYR A 136 -2.76 -9.21 -16.00
CA TYR A 136 -3.29 -7.86 -16.16
C TYR A 136 -4.03 -7.77 -17.49
N TYR A 137 -4.89 -6.76 -17.62
CA TYR A 137 -5.54 -6.41 -18.88
C TYR A 137 -4.68 -5.38 -19.62
N ALA A 138 -4.30 -5.71 -20.86
CA ALA A 138 -3.65 -4.75 -21.75
C ALA A 138 -4.65 -3.70 -22.24
N ARG A 139 -4.18 -2.63 -22.90
CA ARG A 139 -5.04 -1.54 -23.41
C ARG A 139 -6.11 -2.00 -24.41
N ASN A 140 -5.92 -3.16 -25.03
CA ASN A 140 -6.87 -3.79 -25.95
C ASN A 140 -7.72 -4.86 -25.25
N ASP A 141 -7.85 -4.78 -23.92
CA ASP A 141 -8.55 -5.74 -23.05
C ASP A 141 -8.03 -7.19 -23.12
N ALA A 142 -6.90 -7.42 -23.80
CA ALA A 142 -6.29 -8.74 -23.86
C ALA A 142 -5.68 -9.11 -22.51
N ARG A 143 -6.01 -10.31 -22.03
CA ARG A 143 -5.43 -10.89 -20.81
C ARG A 143 -3.97 -11.25 -21.03
N ARG A 144 -3.08 -10.74 -20.17
CA ARG A 144 -1.63 -11.02 -20.21
C ARG A 144 -1.16 -11.55 -18.87
N TYR A 145 -0.57 -12.73 -18.87
CA TYR A 145 -0.05 -13.37 -17.66
C TYR A 145 1.34 -12.83 -17.29
N VAL A 146 1.56 -12.72 -15.98
CA VAL A 146 2.82 -12.32 -15.37
C VAL A 146 3.55 -13.57 -14.88
N ALA A 147 4.84 -13.67 -15.19
CA ALA A 147 5.67 -14.77 -14.70
C ALA A 147 5.96 -14.61 -13.20
N HIS A 148 6.06 -15.74 -12.48
CA HIS A 148 6.33 -15.78 -11.02
C HIS A 148 7.58 -14.96 -10.62
N ARG A 149 8.62 -14.92 -11.48
CA ARG A 149 9.85 -14.17 -11.27
C ARG A 149 9.67 -12.67 -11.06
N TYR A 150 8.56 -12.07 -11.52
CA TYR A 150 8.30 -10.65 -11.28
C TYR A 150 7.93 -10.34 -9.83
N PHE A 151 7.62 -11.35 -9.04
CA PHE A 151 7.42 -11.29 -7.59
C PHE A 151 8.72 -11.53 -6.79
N PHE A 152 9.87 -11.79 -7.44
CA PHE A 152 11.16 -11.92 -6.75
C PHE A 152 11.74 -10.58 -6.29
N GLY A 153 11.20 -9.47 -6.79
CA GLY A 153 11.77 -8.15 -6.57
C GLY A 153 11.69 -7.66 -5.12
N LYS A 154 12.61 -6.76 -4.77
CA LYS A 154 12.68 -6.05 -3.48
C LYS A 154 11.47 -5.13 -3.23
N LEU A 155 10.81 -4.72 -4.30
CA LEU A 155 9.72 -3.74 -4.31
C LEU A 155 8.35 -4.40 -4.56
N ARG A 156 8.21 -5.70 -4.34
CA ARG A 156 7.02 -6.47 -4.74
C ARG A 156 5.69 -6.01 -4.11
N ALA A 157 5.68 -5.40 -2.92
CA ALA A 157 4.47 -4.75 -2.37
C ALA A 157 3.90 -3.64 -3.28
N ALA A 158 4.73 -3.02 -4.12
CA ALA A 158 4.22 -2.04 -5.07
C ALA A 158 3.24 -2.66 -6.08
N HIS A 159 3.33 -3.96 -6.41
CA HIS A 159 2.37 -4.66 -7.30
C HIS A 159 0.93 -4.67 -6.78
N VAL A 160 0.74 -4.47 -5.47
CA VAL A 160 -0.58 -4.46 -4.81
C VAL A 160 -0.97 -3.07 -4.29
N ALA A 161 -0.13 -2.06 -4.49
CA ALA A 161 -0.44 -0.67 -4.13
C ALA A 161 -1.67 -0.15 -4.90
N ASN A 162 -2.43 0.77 -4.32
CA ASN A 162 -3.58 1.40 -4.99
C ASN A 162 -3.13 2.39 -6.06
N ASP A 163 -2.08 3.14 -5.74
CA ASP A 163 -1.58 4.22 -6.57
C ASP A 163 -0.81 3.67 -7.78
N SER A 164 -1.26 4.02 -8.97
CA SER A 164 -0.59 3.69 -10.22
C SER A 164 0.82 4.25 -10.30
N THR A 165 1.11 5.37 -9.64
CA THR A 165 2.44 6.00 -9.60
C THR A 165 3.45 5.09 -8.91
N ILE A 166 3.04 4.44 -7.81
CA ILE A 166 3.87 3.47 -7.08
C ILE A 166 4.10 2.23 -7.94
N ARG A 167 3.05 1.72 -8.60
CA ARG A 167 3.16 0.58 -9.53
C ARG A 167 4.09 0.90 -10.70
N ASN A 168 3.93 2.09 -11.29
CA ASN A 168 4.69 2.53 -12.46
C ASN A 168 6.20 2.60 -12.23
N ALA A 169 6.65 2.73 -10.98
CA ALA A 169 8.08 2.67 -10.65
C ALA A 169 8.72 1.27 -10.87
N LEU A 170 7.92 0.22 -11.02
CA LEU A 170 8.40 -1.15 -11.23
C LEU A 170 8.72 -1.41 -12.71
N PHE A 171 9.79 -2.16 -12.99
CA PHE A 171 9.92 -2.77 -14.31
C PHE A 171 8.96 -3.94 -14.44
N GLY A 172 8.14 -3.89 -15.49
CA GLY A 172 7.13 -4.89 -15.77
C GLY A 172 7.63 -6.08 -16.56
N PRO A 173 6.70 -7.02 -16.86
CA PRO A 173 6.94 -8.10 -17.81
C PRO A 173 7.16 -7.63 -19.25
N VAL A 174 6.71 -6.42 -19.59
CA VAL A 174 6.85 -5.86 -20.93
C VAL A 174 7.44 -4.46 -20.79
N GLY A 175 8.78 -4.37 -20.78
CA GLY A 175 9.51 -3.11 -20.83
C GLY A 175 9.61 -2.35 -19.50
N PHE A 176 9.92 -1.06 -19.64
CA PHE A 176 10.07 -0.11 -18.56
C PHE A 176 8.70 0.32 -18.04
N TRP A 177 8.57 0.40 -16.71
CA TRP A 177 7.41 0.97 -16.02
C TRP A 177 6.12 0.14 -16.11
N PHE A 178 5.58 -0.27 -14.97
CA PHE A 178 4.42 -1.17 -14.88
C PHE A 178 3.31 -0.60 -14.01
N ALA A 179 2.45 0.23 -14.61
CA ALA A 179 1.26 0.77 -13.93
C ALA A 179 0.04 -0.18 -13.77
N PRO A 180 -0.18 -1.23 -14.60
CA PRO A 180 -1.41 -2.02 -14.54
C PRO A 180 -1.65 -2.70 -13.18
N GLU A 181 -2.92 -2.80 -12.77
CA GLU A 181 -3.31 -3.63 -11.63
C GLU A 181 -3.23 -5.12 -12.02
N LEU A 182 -2.79 -5.94 -11.06
CA LEU A 182 -2.74 -7.38 -11.22
C LEU A 182 -4.02 -8.04 -10.71
N PHE A 183 -4.38 -9.14 -11.34
CA PHE A 183 -5.53 -9.96 -11.00
C PHE A 183 -5.09 -11.40 -10.81
N LEU A 184 -5.83 -12.10 -9.96
CA LEU A 184 -5.63 -13.50 -9.65
C LEU A 184 -6.98 -14.21 -9.61
N GLU A 185 -7.06 -15.36 -10.27
CA GLU A 185 -8.23 -16.23 -10.30
C GLU A 185 -7.93 -17.46 -9.44
N VAL A 186 -8.27 -17.36 -8.15
CA VAL A 186 -8.03 -18.39 -7.14
C VAL A 186 -9.12 -18.33 -6.07
N ASP A 187 -9.32 -19.46 -5.40
CA ASP A 187 -9.96 -19.49 -4.10
C ASP A 187 -8.98 -18.89 -3.07
N VAL A 188 -9.33 -17.72 -2.54
CA VAL A 188 -8.48 -16.97 -1.62
C VAL A 188 -8.35 -17.68 -0.28
N ASP A 189 -9.42 -18.31 0.21
CA ASP A 189 -9.41 -18.97 1.52
C ASP A 189 -8.54 -20.24 1.47
N LYS A 190 -8.63 -20.98 0.36
CA LYS A 190 -7.73 -22.10 0.08
C LYS A 190 -6.28 -21.63 0.00
N LEU A 191 -6.00 -20.53 -0.72
CA LEU A 191 -4.65 -20.00 -0.85
C LEU A 191 -4.06 -19.53 0.49
N ILE A 192 -4.87 -18.89 1.34
CA ILE A 192 -4.48 -18.46 2.69
C ILE A 192 -4.09 -19.67 3.56
N ALA A 193 -4.89 -20.74 3.49
CA ALA A 193 -4.64 -21.98 4.22
C ALA A 193 -3.35 -22.66 3.75
N GLU A 194 -3.14 -22.79 2.43
CA GLU A 194 -1.92 -23.36 1.83
C GLU A 194 -0.67 -22.54 2.21
N ALA A 195 -0.78 -21.21 2.17
CA ALA A 195 0.29 -20.28 2.56
C ALA A 195 0.57 -20.27 4.08
N LYS A 196 -0.25 -20.99 4.87
CA LYS A 196 -0.26 -20.95 6.35
C LYS A 196 -0.35 -19.51 6.88
N ALA A 197 -0.98 -18.62 6.12
CA ALA A 197 -1.19 -17.23 6.52
C ALA A 197 -2.16 -17.18 7.71
N LYS A 198 -1.94 -16.24 8.62
CA LYS A 198 -2.82 -16.04 9.78
C LYS A 198 -3.35 -14.60 9.72
N PRO A 199 -4.33 -14.32 8.85
CA PRO A 199 -4.91 -12.99 8.76
C PRO A 199 -5.38 -12.56 10.15
N LYS A 200 -5.13 -11.31 10.51
CA LYS A 200 -5.66 -10.78 11.77
C LYS A 200 -7.19 -10.87 11.74
N ARG A 201 -7.77 -11.39 12.81
CA ARG A 201 -9.18 -11.17 13.09
C ARG A 201 -9.31 -9.70 13.45
N SER A 202 -9.92 -8.91 12.58
CA SER A 202 -10.44 -7.63 13.03
C SER A 202 -11.44 -7.91 14.14
N GLY A 203 -11.26 -7.26 15.30
CA GLY A 203 -12.43 -6.93 16.10
C GLY A 203 -13.39 -6.15 15.21
N VAL A 204 -14.70 -6.31 15.42
CA VAL A 204 -15.75 -5.65 14.63
C VAL A 204 -15.31 -4.23 14.29
N PRO A 205 -15.19 -3.84 13.00
CA PRO A 205 -14.81 -2.49 12.64
C PRO A 205 -15.70 -1.53 13.42
N LYS A 206 -15.10 -0.62 14.19
CA LYS A 206 -15.85 0.33 15.03
C LYS A 206 -16.66 1.22 14.10
N LYS A 207 -17.91 0.84 13.85
CA LYS A 207 -18.87 1.57 13.02
C LYS A 207 -19.06 3.02 13.50
N TYR A 208 -18.73 3.29 14.77
CA TYR A 208 -18.92 4.58 15.39
C TYR A 208 -17.64 5.04 16.11
N ASP A 209 -17.39 6.36 16.06
CA ASP A 209 -16.26 7.01 16.75
C ASP A 209 -16.56 7.22 18.24
N TYR A 210 -16.54 6.09 18.96
CA TYR A 210 -16.80 6.07 20.39
C TYR A 210 -15.72 6.81 21.20
N THR A 211 -14.48 6.78 20.75
CA THR A 211 -13.36 7.39 21.48
C THR A 211 -13.44 8.91 21.41
N GLY A 212 -13.75 9.49 20.24
CA GLY A 212 -14.00 10.92 20.11
C GLY A 212 -15.20 11.42 20.92
N ALA A 213 -16.28 10.62 20.95
CA ALA A 213 -17.47 10.93 21.73
C ALA A 213 -17.17 10.95 23.24
N ILE A 214 -16.47 9.94 23.75
CA ILE A 214 -16.11 9.84 25.18
C ILE A 214 -15.19 11.00 25.60
N ILE A 215 -14.14 11.29 24.83
CA ILE A 215 -13.20 12.39 25.14
C ILE A 215 -13.94 13.72 25.19
N SER A 216 -14.88 13.96 24.26
CA SER A 216 -15.68 15.19 24.25
C SER A 216 -16.64 15.30 25.44
N LEU A 217 -17.07 14.17 26.02
CA LEU A 217 -18.07 14.12 27.08
C LEU A 217 -17.49 14.14 28.49
N ILE A 218 -16.25 13.66 28.69
CA ILE A 218 -15.58 13.66 30.00
C ILE A 218 -15.46 15.08 30.57
N ASP A 219 -15.23 16.08 29.71
CA ASP A 219 -15.13 17.48 30.11
C ASP A 219 -16.45 18.25 30.06
N HIS A 220 -17.55 17.60 29.69
CA HIS A 220 -18.84 18.26 29.57
C HIS A 220 -19.37 18.70 30.95
N PRO A 221 -19.84 19.96 31.12
CA PRO A 221 -20.24 20.49 32.43
C PRO A 221 -21.36 19.66 33.08
N LYS A 222 -22.30 19.15 32.28
CA LYS A 222 -23.37 18.25 32.75
C LYS A 222 -22.85 16.90 33.26
N VAL A 223 -21.72 16.40 32.74
CA VAL A 223 -21.10 15.13 33.17
C VAL A 223 -20.32 15.35 34.47
N ARG A 224 -19.64 16.51 34.61
CA ARG A 224 -18.97 16.90 35.87
C ARG A 224 -19.96 17.08 37.02
N ALA A 225 -21.14 17.63 36.75
CA ALA A 225 -22.18 17.88 37.75
C ALA A 225 -23.02 16.63 38.15
N LEU A 226 -22.75 15.44 37.60
CA LEU A 226 -23.54 14.24 37.91
C LEU A 226 -23.33 13.79 39.37
N ASP A 227 -24.44 13.53 40.05
CA ASP A 227 -24.49 12.89 41.36
C ASP A 227 -24.42 11.36 41.18
N MET A 228 -23.30 10.76 41.60
CA MET A 228 -23.00 9.34 41.36
C MET A 228 -23.91 8.37 42.13
N THR A 229 -24.78 8.84 43.02
CA THR A 229 -25.77 8.02 43.73
C THR A 229 -26.94 7.59 42.84
N LYS A 230 -27.22 8.31 41.75
CA LYS A 230 -28.40 8.09 40.87
C LYS A 230 -28.05 7.42 39.54
N LYS A 231 -27.80 6.11 39.56
CA LYS A 231 -27.34 5.33 38.39
C LYS A 231 -28.25 5.46 37.15
N ILE A 232 -29.56 5.22 37.30
CA ILE A 232 -30.51 5.17 36.17
C ILE A 232 -30.71 6.56 35.53
N GLY A 233 -30.79 7.61 36.37
CA GLY A 233 -30.94 8.99 35.89
C GLY A 233 -29.71 9.48 35.13
N ASN A 234 -28.52 9.19 35.65
CA ASN A 234 -27.27 9.60 35.02
C ASN A 234 -27.01 8.90 33.69
N GLN A 235 -27.41 7.63 33.58
CA GLN A 235 -27.28 6.87 32.35
C GLN A 235 -28.12 7.51 31.22
N LYS A 236 -29.36 7.91 31.50
CA LYS A 236 -30.20 8.65 30.53
C LYS A 236 -29.58 9.97 30.09
N VAL A 237 -28.99 10.71 31.03
CA VAL A 237 -28.31 11.98 30.72
C VAL A 237 -27.12 11.77 29.78
N ILE A 238 -26.28 10.75 30.03
CA ILE A 238 -25.12 10.46 29.19
C ILE A 238 -25.55 9.95 27.81
N ILE A 239 -26.57 9.10 27.72
CA ILE A 239 -27.13 8.66 26.43
C ILE A 239 -27.60 9.86 25.62
N GLY A 240 -28.36 10.79 26.22
CA GLY A 240 -28.82 11.99 25.53
C GLY A 240 -27.70 12.89 25.01
N LEU A 241 -26.59 12.98 25.76
CA LEU A 241 -25.40 13.72 25.34
C LEU A 241 -24.64 13.02 24.20
N LEU A 242 -24.54 11.69 24.24
CA LEU A 242 -23.96 10.89 23.16
C LEU A 242 -24.76 11.07 21.86
N VAL A 243 -26.09 10.97 21.93
CA VAL A 243 -26.98 11.18 20.78
C VAL A 243 -26.77 12.58 20.18
N HIS A 244 -26.76 13.63 21.00
CA HIS A 244 -26.52 15.00 20.53
C HIS A 244 -25.14 15.16 19.87
N TRP A 245 -24.11 14.51 20.42
CA TRP A 245 -22.76 14.56 19.86
C TRP A 245 -22.67 13.94 18.46
N TYR A 246 -23.35 12.80 18.24
CA TYR A 246 -23.42 12.13 16.93
C TYR A 246 -24.24 12.95 15.92
N ILE A 247 -25.42 13.43 16.32
CA ILE A 247 -26.29 14.26 15.46
C ILE A 247 -25.58 15.55 15.05
N GLY A 248 -24.93 16.24 15.98
CA GLY A 248 -24.22 17.49 15.71
C GLY A 248 -23.06 17.34 14.71
N ARG A 249 -22.56 16.12 14.51
CA ARG A 249 -21.49 15.79 13.56
C ARG A 249 -21.98 15.09 12.29
N ARG A 250 -23.30 14.96 12.11
CA ARG A 250 -23.92 14.25 10.97
C ARG A 250 -23.43 12.80 10.84
N LEU A 251 -23.21 12.14 11.98
CA LEU A 251 -22.83 10.73 12.05
C LEU A 251 -24.05 9.85 12.34
N ASP A 252 -24.02 8.60 11.90
CA ASP A 252 -25.03 7.61 12.26
C ASP A 252 -25.08 7.41 13.77
N VAL A 253 -26.29 7.44 14.34
CA VAL A 253 -26.49 7.28 15.78
C VAL A 253 -26.56 5.78 16.13
N PRO A 254 -25.76 5.29 17.09
CA PRO A 254 -25.86 3.91 17.58
C PRO A 254 -27.23 3.63 18.21
N SER A 255 -27.64 2.36 18.26
CA SER A 255 -28.89 1.97 18.92
C SER A 255 -28.87 2.28 20.43
N ASP A 256 -30.04 2.51 21.02
CA ASP A 256 -30.18 2.83 22.45
C ASP A 256 -29.51 1.79 23.36
N THR A 257 -29.57 0.50 23.00
CA THR A 257 -28.93 -0.59 23.75
C THR A 257 -27.41 -0.48 23.72
N GLN A 258 -26.83 -0.07 22.58
CA GLN A 258 -25.39 0.15 22.45
C GLN A 258 -24.97 1.38 23.25
N LEU A 259 -25.71 2.49 23.13
CA LEU A 259 -25.46 3.71 23.91
C LEU A 259 -25.59 3.48 25.42
N ALA A 260 -26.52 2.61 25.85
CA ALA A 260 -26.70 2.25 27.25
C ALA A 260 -25.49 1.51 27.84
N GLY A 261 -24.86 0.62 27.06
CA GLY A 261 -23.60 -0.04 27.44
C GLY A 261 -22.49 0.98 27.66
N TYR A 262 -22.28 1.87 26.69
CA TYR A 262 -21.24 2.90 26.79
C TYR A 262 -21.48 3.92 27.90
N ALA A 263 -22.74 4.30 28.14
CA ALA A 263 -23.08 5.19 29.24
C ALA A 263 -22.72 4.57 30.59
N ASN A 264 -22.84 3.26 30.76
CA ASN A 264 -22.40 2.56 31.97
C ASN A 264 -20.87 2.58 32.12
N ASP A 265 -20.12 2.29 31.06
CA ASP A 265 -18.65 2.32 31.09
C ASP A 265 -18.12 3.71 31.49
N ILE A 266 -18.72 4.77 30.95
CA ILE A 266 -18.38 6.16 31.29
C ILE A 266 -18.66 6.44 32.78
N LEU A 267 -19.83 6.00 33.29
CA LEU A 267 -20.18 6.18 34.70
C LEU A 267 -19.23 5.42 35.63
N GLU A 268 -18.82 4.21 35.28
CA GLU A 268 -17.88 3.42 36.05
C GLU A 268 -16.48 4.06 36.06
N ALA A 269 -16.02 4.55 34.92
CA ALA A 269 -14.75 5.29 34.82
C ALA A 269 -14.75 6.57 35.67
N ILE A 270 -15.84 7.35 35.62
CA ILE A 270 -16.00 8.55 36.45
C ILE A 270 -16.03 8.18 37.94
N LYS A 271 -16.75 7.12 38.31
CA LYS A 271 -16.83 6.66 39.70
C LYS A 271 -15.44 6.30 40.22
N LYS A 272 -14.68 5.53 39.44
CA LYS A 272 -13.31 5.11 39.78
C LYS A 272 -12.37 6.30 39.96
N ASN A 273 -12.39 7.26 39.04
CA ASN A 273 -11.56 8.48 39.11
C ASN A 273 -11.91 9.39 40.30
N ARG A 274 -13.19 9.46 40.70
CA ARG A 274 -13.61 10.24 41.88
C ARG A 274 -13.23 9.54 43.19
N SER A 275 -13.28 8.21 43.24
CA SER A 275 -12.83 7.44 44.41
C SER A 275 -11.32 7.42 44.59
N SER A 276 -10.54 7.63 43.53
CA SER A 276 -9.06 7.68 43.61
C SER A 276 -8.50 9.06 43.96
N ASN A 277 -9.33 10.10 43.86
CA ASN A 277 -8.99 11.49 44.23
C ASN A 277 -9.61 11.91 45.58
N SER A 278 -10.17 10.95 46.31
CA SER A 278 -10.66 11.04 47.69
C SER A 278 -9.66 10.37 48.62
#